data_AF-A0A1F9KB82-F1
#
_entry.id   AF-A0A1F9KB82-F1
#
_cell.length_a   1.000
_cell.length_b   1.000
_cell.length_c   1.000
_cell.angle_alpha   90.00
_cell.angle_beta   90.00
_cell.angle_gamma   90.00
#
_symmetry.space_group_name_H-M   'P 1'
#
loop_
_entity.id
_entity.type
_entity.pdbx_description
1 polymer ?
#
loop_
_entity_poly.entity_id
_entity_poly.type
_entity_poly.pdbx_seq_one_letter_code
_entity_poly.pdbx_strand_id
1 'polypeptide(L)'
;MMPRRINADKPHLWKTDIAASVDQFNQWFMRFAPEAFRSTRVKTTGHVKAALLATRDLRSINAATLKDNPSALSTLRMCTAPPLAVDRLIGLADASKNLVGRMEDGKLPTKMNAADLNAELTKLCRIISRLLDRDIFPWLDAAKDPTDHERDRASTIVADRLCSAVANPIVRNAQEQRQLKLVGDWLDARGYRKQGHPSGKPLTEMEAATYTFRMNLAVGKALKVNI
;
A
#
# COMPACT_ATOMS: atom_id res chain seq x y z
N MET A 1 -36.13 -29.90 -3.50
CA MET A 1 -36.65 -28.52 -3.63
C MET A 1 -35.62 -27.72 -4.41
N MET A 2 -35.97 -27.17 -5.58
CA MET A 2 -35.01 -26.34 -6.33
C MET A 2 -34.62 -25.12 -5.49
N PRO A 3 -33.32 -24.80 -5.33
CA PRO A 3 -32.91 -23.61 -4.61
C PRO A 3 -33.49 -22.38 -5.31
N ARG A 4 -34.33 -21.64 -4.59
CA ARG A 4 -34.94 -20.40 -5.08
C ARG A 4 -33.80 -19.40 -5.26
N ARG A 5 -33.46 -19.07 -6.51
CA ARG A 5 -32.48 -18.02 -6.81
C ARG A 5 -33.01 -16.71 -6.24
N ILE A 6 -32.43 -16.24 -5.14
CA ILE A 6 -32.81 -14.95 -4.55
C ILE A 6 -32.20 -13.87 -5.43
N ASN A 7 -33.06 -13.17 -6.18
CA ASN A 7 -32.78 -11.95 -6.93
C ASN A 7 -31.70 -12.00 -8.03
N ALA A 8 -31.09 -13.15 -8.34
CA ALA A 8 -30.03 -13.26 -9.36
C ALA A 8 -30.49 -12.83 -10.77
N ASP A 9 -31.78 -12.98 -11.07
CA ASP A 9 -32.44 -12.60 -12.32
C ASP A 9 -33.25 -11.29 -12.21
N LYS A 10 -33.20 -10.59 -11.07
CA LYS A 10 -34.00 -9.38 -10.81
C LYS A 10 -33.15 -8.18 -10.37
N PRO A 11 -32.22 -7.68 -11.21
CA PRO A 11 -31.36 -6.54 -10.84
C PRO A 11 -32.10 -5.25 -10.47
N HIS A 12 -33.32 -5.07 -10.97
CA HIS A 12 -34.17 -3.93 -10.62
C HIS A 12 -34.51 -3.87 -9.13
N LEU A 13 -34.45 -5.00 -8.41
CA LEU A 13 -34.67 -5.07 -6.97
C LEU A 13 -33.42 -4.75 -6.14
N TRP A 14 -32.24 -4.70 -6.74
CA TRP A 14 -30.97 -4.53 -6.01
C TRP A 14 -30.74 -3.10 -5.54
N LYS A 15 -31.47 -2.10 -6.07
CA LYS A 15 -31.22 -0.68 -5.76
C LYS A 15 -31.27 -0.40 -4.26
N THR A 16 -32.27 -0.94 -3.56
CA THR A 16 -32.41 -0.78 -2.12
C THR A 16 -31.27 -1.46 -1.36
N ASP A 17 -30.90 -2.69 -1.75
CA ASP A 17 -29.80 -3.43 -1.12
C ASP A 17 -28.45 -2.74 -1.35
N ILE A 18 -28.22 -2.19 -2.55
CA ILE A 18 -27.02 -1.42 -2.89
C ILE A 18 -26.95 -0.15 -2.02
N ALA A 19 -28.05 0.61 -1.93
CA ALA A 19 -28.10 1.81 -1.09
C ALA A 19 -27.79 1.48 0.38
N ALA A 20 -28.42 0.44 0.93
CA ALA A 20 -28.16 -0.01 2.30
C ALA A 20 -26.70 -0.45 2.52
N SER A 21 -26.10 -1.13 1.54
CA SER A 21 -24.69 -1.52 1.56
C SER A 21 -23.75 -0.31 1.55
N VAL A 22 -24.04 0.69 0.71
CA VAL A 22 -23.31 1.96 0.65
C VAL A 22 -23.41 2.72 1.98
N ASP A 23 -24.61 2.80 2.57
CA ASP A 23 -24.79 3.47 3.86
C ASP A 23 -24.01 2.78 4.99
N GLN A 24 -24.00 1.45 5.02
CA GLN A 24 -23.16 0.72 5.97
C GLN A 24 -21.67 1.02 5.80
N PHE A 25 -21.18 1.08 4.55
CA PHE A 25 -19.80 1.47 4.27
C PHE A 25 -19.53 2.90 4.75
N ASN A 26 -20.40 3.86 4.40
CA ASN A 26 -20.24 5.27 4.74
C ASN A 26 -20.21 5.47 6.26
N GLN A 27 -21.13 4.84 7.01
CA GLN A 27 -21.14 4.91 8.47
C GLN A 27 -19.88 4.32 9.10
N TRP A 28 -19.38 3.21 8.57
CA TRP A 28 -18.12 2.62 9.03
C TRP A 28 -16.93 3.53 8.69
N PHE A 29 -16.87 4.05 7.46
CA PHE A 29 -15.81 4.92 6.97
C PHE A 29 -15.70 6.20 7.81
N MET A 30 -16.82 6.87 8.09
CA MET A 30 -16.87 8.07 8.93
C MET A 30 -16.31 7.86 10.34
N ARG A 31 -16.41 6.64 10.88
CA ARG A 31 -15.85 6.30 12.21
C ARG A 31 -14.39 5.86 12.15
N PHE A 32 -14.03 5.05 11.15
CA PHE A 32 -12.73 4.37 11.10
C PHE A 32 -11.65 5.21 10.40
N ALA A 33 -11.96 5.81 9.24
CA ALA A 33 -10.96 6.47 8.41
C ALA A 33 -10.33 7.70 9.10
N PRO A 34 -11.09 8.60 9.76
CA PRO A 34 -10.48 9.76 10.43
C PRO A 34 -9.46 9.37 11.48
N GLU A 35 -9.74 8.35 12.29
CA GLU A 35 -8.82 7.89 13.33
C GLU A 35 -7.59 7.17 12.75
N ALA A 36 -7.76 6.38 11.70
CA ALA A 36 -6.65 5.77 10.97
C ALA A 36 -5.71 6.84 10.40
N PHE A 37 -6.24 7.93 9.84
CA PHE A 37 -5.43 9.05 9.35
C PHE A 37 -4.74 9.82 10.48
N ARG A 38 -5.45 10.14 11.57
CA ARG A 38 -4.87 10.87 12.72
C ARG A 38 -3.70 10.10 13.35
N SER A 39 -3.91 8.83 13.66
CA SER A 39 -2.89 7.97 14.26
C SER A 39 -1.70 7.74 13.33
N THR A 40 -1.95 7.61 12.01
CA THR A 40 -0.88 7.47 11.01
C THR A 40 -0.08 8.77 10.87
N ARG A 41 -0.75 9.92 10.83
CA ARG A 41 -0.10 11.24 10.68
C ARG A 41 0.95 11.49 11.76
N VAL A 42 0.64 11.19 13.03
CA VAL A 42 1.59 11.34 14.14
C VAL A 42 2.88 10.55 13.88
N LYS A 43 2.75 9.30 13.40
CA LYS A 43 3.89 8.44 13.10
C LYS A 43 4.66 8.92 11.87
N THR A 44 3.94 9.26 10.79
CA THR A 44 4.59 9.67 9.53
C THR A 44 5.30 11.00 9.67
N THR A 45 4.80 11.96 10.46
CA THR A 45 5.51 13.20 10.76
C THR A 45 6.87 12.94 11.42
N GLY A 46 6.93 12.03 12.39
CA GLY A 46 8.20 11.63 13.03
C GLY A 46 9.16 10.98 12.04
N HIS A 47 8.67 10.05 11.23
CA HIS A 47 9.49 9.37 10.20
C HIS A 47 10.06 10.35 9.16
N VAL A 48 9.25 11.32 8.71
CA VAL A 48 9.67 12.32 7.73
C VAL A 48 10.78 13.21 8.31
N LYS A 49 10.62 13.70 9.54
CA LYS A 49 11.66 14.51 10.20
C LYS A 49 12.97 13.73 10.34
N ALA A 50 12.91 12.46 10.77
CA ALA A 50 14.08 11.61 10.87
C ALA A 50 14.78 11.38 9.50
N ALA A 51 14.00 11.13 8.45
CA ALA A 51 14.55 10.92 7.11
C ALA A 51 15.19 12.18 6.51
N LEU A 52 14.60 13.36 6.73
CA LEU A 52 15.20 14.63 6.32
C LEU A 52 16.54 14.86 7.03
N LEU A 53 16.60 14.67 8.34
CA LEU A 53 17.85 14.82 9.11
C LEU A 53 18.92 13.82 8.64
N ALA A 54 18.56 12.54 8.49
CA ALA A 54 19.46 11.49 8.02
C ALA A 54 20.06 11.80 6.63
N THR A 55 19.30 12.48 5.77
CA THR A 55 19.71 12.83 4.41
C THR A 55 20.26 14.25 4.28
N ARG A 56 20.57 14.92 5.41
CA ARG A 56 21.04 16.31 5.47
C ARG A 56 20.11 17.25 4.71
N ASP A 57 18.82 17.12 4.98
CA ASP A 57 17.72 17.81 4.31
C ASP A 57 17.75 17.57 2.79
N LEU A 58 17.79 16.30 2.38
CA LEU A 58 17.81 15.82 0.99
C LEU A 58 19.07 16.18 0.17
N ARG A 59 20.06 16.85 0.77
CA ARG A 59 21.33 17.17 0.09
C ARG A 59 22.30 15.99 0.04
N SER A 60 22.08 14.96 0.84
CA SER A 60 22.88 13.73 0.89
C SER A 60 22.00 12.50 0.67
N ILE A 61 21.58 12.29 -0.58
CA ILE A 61 20.87 11.07 -1.00
C ILE A 61 21.88 10.18 -1.72
N ASN A 62 22.56 9.32 -0.96
CA ASN A 62 23.57 8.39 -1.47
C ASN A 62 23.41 7.00 -0.84
N ALA A 63 24.10 6.01 -1.41
CA ALA A 63 23.99 4.63 -1.00
C ALA A 63 24.38 4.39 0.47
N ALA A 64 25.39 5.10 1.00
CA ALA A 64 25.78 4.99 2.41
C ALA A 64 24.62 5.43 3.33
N THR A 65 24.06 6.60 3.05
CA THR A 65 22.93 7.15 3.81
C THR A 65 21.73 6.20 3.82
N LEU A 66 21.41 5.58 2.68
CA LEU A 66 20.30 4.62 2.56
C LEU A 66 20.59 3.26 3.20
N LYS A 67 21.86 2.84 3.31
CA LYS A 67 22.22 1.62 4.04
C LYS A 67 21.98 1.81 5.54
N ASP A 68 22.35 2.97 6.06
CA ASP A 68 22.20 3.29 7.47
C ASP A 68 20.73 3.61 7.82
N ASN A 69 19.97 4.12 6.86
CA ASN A 69 18.58 4.57 7.04
C ASN A 69 17.65 3.99 5.97
N PRO A 70 17.47 2.66 5.87
CA PRO A 70 16.67 2.05 4.81
C PRO A 70 15.20 2.50 4.82
N SER A 71 14.63 2.78 5.99
CA SER A 71 13.26 3.26 6.15
C SER A 71 13.02 4.66 5.55
N ALA A 72 14.09 5.44 5.33
CA ALA A 72 14.00 6.75 4.69
C ALA A 72 13.45 6.68 3.27
N LEU A 73 13.56 5.53 2.59
CA LEU A 73 13.08 5.35 1.22
C LEU A 73 11.60 5.71 1.05
N SER A 74 10.77 5.29 2.01
CA SER A 74 9.33 5.59 2.03
C SER A 74 9.05 7.10 2.01
N THR A 75 9.84 7.87 2.77
CA THR A 75 9.78 9.34 2.81
C THR A 75 10.32 9.94 1.53
N LEU A 76 11.49 9.49 1.06
CA LEU A 76 12.15 10.02 -0.13
C LEU A 76 11.28 9.90 -1.38
N ARG A 77 10.48 8.83 -1.50
CA ARG A 77 9.48 8.68 -2.57
C ARG A 77 8.40 9.75 -2.52
N MET A 78 8.06 10.27 -1.35
CA MET A 78 7.06 11.33 -1.18
C MET A 78 7.64 12.73 -1.37
N CYS A 79 8.97 12.86 -1.35
CA CYS A 79 9.71 14.09 -1.65
C CYS A 79 9.86 14.37 -3.16
N THR A 80 9.31 13.52 -4.03
CA THR A 80 9.41 13.74 -5.49
C THR A 80 8.16 14.42 -6.05
N ALA A 81 8.29 15.03 -7.23
CA ALA A 81 7.19 15.57 -8.03
C ALA A 81 7.08 14.80 -9.36
N PRO A 82 6.03 13.96 -9.57
CA PRO A 82 5.01 13.58 -8.57
C PRO A 82 5.57 12.62 -7.50
N PRO A 83 4.87 12.43 -6.37
CA PRO A 83 5.19 11.38 -5.40
C PRO A 83 5.22 10.02 -6.10
N LEU A 84 6.31 9.27 -5.91
CA LEU A 84 6.46 7.98 -6.59
C LEU A 84 5.65 6.91 -5.87
N ALA A 85 5.12 5.93 -6.62
CA ALA A 85 4.64 4.65 -6.10
C ALA A 85 5.79 3.62 -6.07
N VAL A 86 5.67 2.56 -5.25
CA VAL A 86 6.76 1.58 -5.05
C VAL A 86 7.14 0.93 -6.37
N ASP A 87 6.14 0.43 -7.11
CA ASP A 87 6.33 -0.20 -8.42
C ASP A 87 6.85 0.80 -9.47
N ARG A 88 6.47 2.08 -9.36
CA ARG A 88 6.98 3.12 -10.28
C ARG A 88 8.45 3.39 -10.05
N LEU A 89 8.90 3.45 -8.79
CA LEU A 89 10.32 3.59 -8.47
C LEU A 89 11.12 2.37 -8.96
N ILE A 90 10.61 1.16 -8.71
CA ILE A 90 11.20 -0.10 -9.21
C ILE A 90 11.42 -0.02 -10.72
N GLY A 91 10.37 0.33 -11.48
CA GLY A 91 10.44 0.40 -12.94
C GLY A 91 11.34 1.51 -13.47
N LEU A 92 11.35 2.69 -12.85
CA LEU A 92 12.19 3.83 -13.29
C LEU A 92 13.67 3.62 -12.97
N ALA A 93 13.97 3.03 -11.81
CA ALA A 93 15.34 2.80 -11.38
C ALA A 93 15.94 1.53 -11.98
N ASP A 94 15.12 0.65 -12.54
CA ASP A 94 15.49 -0.72 -12.90
C ASP A 94 16.15 -1.42 -11.69
N ALA A 95 15.42 -1.39 -10.57
CA ALA A 95 15.88 -1.85 -9.27
C ALA A 95 15.14 -3.12 -8.83
N SER A 96 15.76 -3.92 -7.96
CA SER A 96 15.18 -5.15 -7.43
C SER A 96 13.93 -4.86 -6.60
N LYS A 97 12.81 -5.52 -6.96
CA LYS A 97 11.57 -5.51 -6.16
C LYS A 97 11.80 -5.96 -4.72
N ASN A 98 12.67 -6.94 -4.52
CA ASN A 98 13.01 -7.43 -3.17
C ASN A 98 13.77 -6.39 -2.36
N LEU A 99 14.72 -5.67 -2.97
CA LEU A 99 15.43 -4.59 -2.28
C LEU A 99 14.47 -3.49 -1.84
N VAL A 100 13.68 -2.96 -2.78
CA VAL A 100 12.75 -1.86 -2.50
C VAL A 100 11.73 -2.29 -1.44
N GLY A 101 11.12 -3.47 -1.58
CA GLY A 101 10.16 -3.98 -0.58
C GLY A 101 10.76 -4.09 0.83
N ARG A 102 12.01 -4.58 0.95
CA ARG A 102 12.71 -4.65 2.24
C ARG A 102 12.98 -3.28 2.84
N MET A 103 13.34 -2.29 2.01
CA MET A 103 13.59 -0.93 2.47
C MET A 103 12.30 -0.22 2.91
N GLU A 104 11.16 -0.50 2.26
CA GLU A 104 9.85 -0.02 2.74
C GLU A 104 9.51 -0.60 4.13
N ASP A 105 9.97 -1.82 4.45
CA ASP A 105 9.92 -2.41 5.79
C ASP A 105 11.00 -1.89 6.75
N GLY A 106 11.82 -0.93 6.31
CA GLY A 106 12.92 -0.35 7.08
C GLY A 106 14.13 -1.29 7.25
N LYS A 107 14.33 -2.23 6.32
CA LYS A 107 15.40 -3.23 6.39
C LYS A 107 16.18 -3.32 5.07
N LEU A 108 17.37 -3.91 5.13
CA LEU A 108 18.10 -4.32 3.94
C LEU A 108 17.88 -5.81 3.63
N PRO A 109 18.08 -6.25 2.38
CA PRO A 109 18.16 -7.65 2.02
C PRO A 109 19.39 -8.30 2.68
N THR A 110 19.21 -9.49 3.27
CA THR A 110 20.31 -10.21 3.96
C THR A 110 21.17 -11.06 3.02
N LYS A 111 20.67 -11.38 1.82
CA LYS A 111 21.32 -12.29 0.86
C LYS A 111 21.98 -11.59 -0.33
N MET A 112 21.91 -10.27 -0.40
CA MET A 112 22.49 -9.49 -1.50
C MET A 112 23.93 -9.14 -1.13
N ASN A 113 24.88 -9.33 -2.04
CA ASN A 113 26.27 -8.94 -1.79
C ASN A 113 26.40 -7.40 -1.77
N ALA A 114 27.49 -6.91 -1.18
CA ALA A 114 27.67 -5.48 -0.95
C ALA A 114 27.80 -4.65 -2.23
N ALA A 115 28.40 -5.20 -3.30
CA ALA A 115 28.62 -4.51 -4.57
C ALA A 115 27.28 -4.29 -5.30
N ASP A 116 26.49 -5.35 -5.43
CA ASP A 116 25.16 -5.30 -6.05
C ASP A 116 24.23 -4.40 -5.25
N LEU A 117 24.23 -4.52 -3.92
CA LEU A 117 23.45 -3.63 -3.06
C LEU A 117 23.81 -2.16 -3.28
N ASN A 118 25.11 -1.86 -3.37
CA ASN A 118 25.56 -0.49 -3.60
C ASN A 118 25.14 0.04 -4.98
N ALA A 119 25.24 -0.79 -6.02
CA ALA A 119 24.82 -0.44 -7.37
C ALA A 119 23.31 -0.15 -7.41
N GLU A 120 22.50 -1.04 -6.82
CA GLU A 120 21.05 -0.90 -6.75
C GLU A 120 20.62 0.36 -5.97
N LEU A 121 21.20 0.60 -4.80
CA LEU A 121 20.94 1.82 -4.02
C LEU A 121 21.33 3.08 -4.79
N THR A 122 22.42 3.04 -5.55
CA THR A 122 22.85 4.17 -6.39
C THR A 122 21.83 4.46 -7.49
N LYS A 123 21.25 3.42 -8.12
CA LYS A 123 20.16 3.59 -9.09
C LYS A 123 18.95 4.29 -8.46
N LEU A 124 18.55 3.87 -7.25
CA LEU A 124 17.44 4.50 -6.52
C LEU A 124 17.73 5.97 -6.21
N CYS A 125 18.91 6.27 -5.66
CA CYS A 125 19.34 7.63 -5.34
C CYS A 125 19.28 8.54 -6.57
N ARG A 126 19.78 8.06 -7.71
CA ARG A 126 19.78 8.81 -8.97
C ARG A 126 18.36 9.22 -9.40
N ILE A 127 17.40 8.30 -9.36
CA ILE A 127 16.02 8.60 -9.75
C ILE A 127 15.36 9.56 -8.76
N ILE A 128 15.51 9.31 -7.46
CA ILE A 128 14.94 10.16 -6.41
C ILE A 128 15.48 11.59 -6.54
N SER A 129 16.81 11.76 -6.58
CA SER A 129 17.46 13.07 -6.66
C SER A 129 17.03 13.86 -7.89
N ARG A 130 16.81 13.18 -9.03
CA ARG A 130 16.35 13.80 -10.28
C ARG A 130 14.91 14.30 -10.20
N LEU A 131 14.07 13.68 -9.38
CA LEU A 131 12.64 13.96 -9.29
C LEU A 131 12.26 14.74 -8.04
N LEU A 132 13.21 15.20 -7.22
CA LEU A 132 12.91 15.99 -6.02
C LEU A 132 12.06 17.22 -6.34
N ASP A 133 11.05 17.44 -5.51
CA ASP A 133 10.09 18.54 -5.62
C ASP A 133 10.74 19.86 -5.14
N ARG A 134 11.39 20.57 -6.06
CA ARG A 134 12.13 21.81 -5.72
C ARG A 134 11.24 22.94 -5.21
N ASP A 135 9.94 22.90 -5.52
CA ASP A 135 8.97 23.88 -4.99
C ASP A 135 8.73 23.66 -3.48
N ILE A 136 8.78 22.41 -3.01
CA ILE A 136 8.71 22.08 -1.58
C ILE A 136 10.06 22.26 -0.89
N PHE A 137 11.16 22.02 -1.60
CA PHE A 137 12.53 22.03 -1.07
C PHE A 137 13.39 23.13 -1.71
N PRO A 138 13.06 24.42 -1.53
CA PRO A 138 13.71 25.54 -2.23
C PRO A 138 15.20 25.69 -1.88
N TRP A 139 15.62 25.19 -0.71
CA TRP A 139 17.02 25.23 -0.29
C TRP A 139 17.95 24.38 -1.16
N LEU A 140 17.41 23.40 -1.89
CA LEU A 140 18.22 22.55 -2.77
C LEU A 140 18.73 23.30 -3.99
N ASP A 141 18.00 24.31 -4.47
CA ASP A 141 18.44 25.17 -5.58
C ASP A 141 19.31 26.32 -5.07
N ALA A 142 18.99 26.85 -3.89
CA ALA A 142 19.80 27.86 -3.22
C ALA A 142 21.11 27.31 -2.62
N ALA A 143 21.34 25.99 -2.68
CA ALA A 143 22.52 25.31 -2.15
C ALA A 143 22.86 25.68 -0.68
N LYS A 144 21.83 25.90 0.14
CA LYS A 144 21.96 26.33 1.54
C LYS A 144 21.31 25.33 2.50
N ASP A 145 21.56 25.49 3.79
CA ASP A 145 20.77 24.83 4.83
C ASP A 145 19.35 25.42 4.87
N PRO A 146 18.31 24.58 5.05
CA PRO A 146 16.97 25.11 5.29
C PRO A 146 16.88 25.78 6.65
N THR A 147 16.06 26.82 6.72
CA THR A 147 15.57 27.35 7.99
C THR A 147 14.62 26.34 8.66
N ASP A 148 14.42 26.49 9.97
CA ASP A 148 13.48 25.62 10.71
C ASP A 148 12.05 25.71 10.17
N HIS A 149 11.64 26.91 9.74
CA HIS A 149 10.33 27.11 9.13
C HIS A 149 10.20 26.42 7.77
N GLU A 150 11.22 26.50 6.90
CA GLU A 150 11.24 25.77 5.62
C GLU A 150 11.19 24.26 5.85
N ARG A 151 11.99 23.74 6.80
CA ARG A 151 12.01 22.33 7.15
C ARG A 151 10.66 21.85 7.69
N ASP A 152 10.03 22.60 8.58
CA ASP A 152 8.75 22.21 9.18
C ASP A 152 7.59 22.24 8.16
N ARG A 153 7.56 23.27 7.31
CA ARG A 153 6.59 23.34 6.20
C ARG A 153 6.75 22.15 5.25
N ALA A 154 7.97 21.87 4.79
CA ALA A 154 8.24 20.75 3.90
C ALA A 154 7.89 19.41 4.56
N SER A 155 8.27 19.24 5.85
CA SER A 155 7.95 18.05 6.62
C SER A 155 6.45 17.80 6.71
N THR A 156 5.64 18.84 6.92
CA THR A 156 4.19 18.73 7.02
C THR A 156 3.57 18.24 5.70
N ILE A 157 4.01 18.80 4.57
CA ILE A 157 3.50 18.41 3.25
C ILE A 157 3.86 16.96 2.94
N VAL A 158 5.12 16.58 3.16
CA VAL A 158 5.60 15.21 2.91
C VAL A 158 4.94 14.22 3.87
N ALA A 159 4.72 14.60 5.13
CA ALA A 159 4.03 13.78 6.11
C ALA A 159 2.57 13.51 5.73
N ASP A 160 1.87 14.47 5.12
CA ASP A 160 0.50 14.27 4.63
C ASP A 160 0.45 13.34 3.40
N ARG A 161 1.41 13.51 2.47
CA ARG A 161 1.61 12.57 1.33
C ARG A 161 1.85 11.14 1.83
N LEU A 162 2.79 10.97 2.76
CA LEU A 162 3.13 9.66 3.34
C LEU A 162 1.97 9.10 4.17
N CYS A 163 1.28 9.94 4.95
CA CYS A 163 0.11 9.56 5.72
C CYS A 163 -0.97 8.96 4.81
N SER A 164 -1.27 9.62 3.70
CA SER A 164 -2.24 9.11 2.72
C SER A 164 -1.80 7.78 2.10
N ALA A 165 -0.51 7.65 1.76
CA ALA A 165 0.04 6.41 1.21
C ALA A 165 -0.05 5.21 2.18
N VAL A 166 0.03 5.45 3.49
CA VAL A 166 -0.02 4.42 4.54
C VAL A 166 -1.45 4.16 5.03
N ALA A 167 -2.24 5.22 5.26
CA ALA A 167 -3.59 5.11 5.82
C ALA A 167 -4.59 4.51 4.82
N ASN A 168 -4.48 4.83 3.53
CA ASN A 168 -5.41 4.30 2.52
C ASN A 168 -5.41 2.76 2.46
N PRO A 169 -4.25 2.07 2.39
CA PRO A 169 -4.19 0.62 2.51
C PRO A 169 -4.77 0.09 3.84
N ILE A 170 -4.54 0.76 4.97
CA ILE A 170 -5.08 0.36 6.28
C ILE A 170 -6.62 0.36 6.23
N VAL A 171 -7.22 1.45 5.76
CA VAL A 171 -8.68 1.56 5.61
C VAL A 171 -9.21 0.51 4.64
N ARG A 172 -8.58 0.34 3.47
CA ARG A 172 -8.99 -0.67 2.48
C ARG A 172 -8.94 -2.10 3.06
N ASN A 173 -7.86 -2.46 3.73
CA ASN A 173 -7.68 -3.80 4.28
C ASN A 173 -8.63 -4.08 5.45
N ALA A 174 -8.87 -3.08 6.32
CA ALA A 174 -9.84 -3.19 7.40
C ALA A 174 -11.27 -3.37 6.86
N GLN A 175 -11.61 -2.65 5.78
CA GLN A 175 -12.91 -2.82 5.13
C GLN A 175 -13.06 -4.21 4.49
N GLU A 176 -12.04 -4.71 3.81
CA GLU A 176 -12.06 -6.07 3.24
C GLU A 176 -12.26 -7.10 4.35
N GLN A 177 -11.50 -7.01 5.45
CA GLN A 177 -11.66 -7.89 6.61
C GLN A 177 -13.08 -7.83 7.18
N ARG A 178 -13.67 -6.64 7.31
CA ARG A 178 -15.06 -6.46 7.75
C ARG A 178 -16.03 -7.17 6.81
N GLN A 179 -15.89 -7.00 5.50
CA GLN A 179 -16.76 -7.62 4.50
C GLN A 179 -16.65 -9.15 4.53
N LEU A 180 -15.44 -9.69 4.53
CA LEU A 180 -15.20 -11.13 4.58
C LEU A 180 -15.75 -11.74 5.88
N LYS A 181 -15.62 -11.02 7.01
CA LYS A 181 -16.21 -11.46 8.27
C LYS A 181 -17.74 -11.52 8.18
N LEU A 182 -18.38 -10.46 7.67
CA LEU A 182 -19.84 -10.41 7.55
C LEU A 182 -20.39 -11.52 6.65
N VAL A 183 -19.72 -11.79 5.52
CA VAL A 183 -20.09 -12.90 4.63
C VAL A 183 -19.85 -14.26 5.31
N GLY A 184 -18.73 -14.41 6.01
CA GLY A 184 -18.41 -15.63 6.77
C GLY A 184 -19.45 -15.93 7.84
N ASP A 185 -19.75 -14.96 8.71
CA ASP A 185 -20.76 -15.10 9.77
C ASP A 185 -22.15 -15.48 9.18
N TRP A 186 -22.52 -14.89 8.03
CA TRP A 186 -23.78 -15.17 7.36
C TRP A 186 -23.86 -16.61 6.80
N LEU A 187 -22.73 -17.14 6.31
CA LEU A 187 -22.59 -18.51 5.79
C LEU A 187 -22.55 -19.52 6.93
N ASP A 188 -21.76 -19.25 7.98
CA ASP A 188 -21.63 -20.09 9.16
C ASP A 188 -22.99 -20.30 9.85
N ALA A 189 -23.79 -19.22 9.99
CA ALA A 189 -25.14 -19.27 10.54
C ALA A 189 -26.11 -20.15 9.71
N ARG A 190 -25.77 -20.49 8.47
CA ARG A 190 -26.55 -21.36 7.57
C ARG A 190 -25.97 -22.77 7.44
N GLY A 191 -24.98 -23.11 8.25
CA GLY A 191 -24.37 -24.44 8.30
C GLY A 191 -23.28 -24.68 7.25
N TYR A 192 -22.85 -23.63 6.53
CA TYR A 192 -21.65 -23.73 5.71
C TYR A 192 -20.40 -23.71 6.58
N ARG A 193 -19.33 -24.37 6.15
CA ARG A 193 -18.04 -24.40 6.88
C ARG A 193 -16.93 -23.77 6.06
N LYS A 194 -16.09 -22.95 6.70
CA LYS A 194 -14.90 -22.39 6.06
C LYS A 194 -13.82 -23.46 5.88
N GLN A 195 -13.54 -23.85 4.64
CA GLN A 195 -12.55 -24.87 4.31
C GLN A 195 -11.83 -24.52 3.00
N GLY A 196 -10.50 -24.53 3.03
CA GLY A 196 -9.69 -24.30 1.84
C GLY A 196 -9.81 -25.45 0.86
N HIS A 197 -9.96 -25.12 -0.43
CA HIS A 197 -9.89 -26.09 -1.52
C HIS A 197 -8.52 -25.99 -2.22
N PRO A 198 -7.84 -27.11 -2.52
CA PRO A 198 -6.54 -27.05 -3.19
C PRO A 198 -6.64 -26.39 -4.57
N SER A 199 -5.84 -25.35 -4.82
CA SER A 199 -5.83 -24.62 -6.11
C SER A 199 -5.54 -25.48 -7.34
N GLY A 200 -4.94 -26.67 -7.17
CA GLY A 200 -4.67 -27.62 -8.24
C GLY A 200 -5.83 -28.58 -8.56
N LYS A 201 -6.93 -28.54 -7.80
CA LYS A 201 -8.09 -29.41 -8.01
C LYS A 201 -9.26 -28.66 -8.67
N PRO A 202 -10.05 -29.32 -9.54
CA PRO A 202 -11.26 -28.73 -10.10
C PRO A 202 -12.23 -28.20 -9.04
N LEU A 203 -12.90 -27.08 -9.31
CA LEU A 203 -13.93 -26.52 -8.42
C LEU A 203 -15.12 -27.45 -8.20
N THR A 204 -15.38 -28.33 -9.17
CA THR A 204 -16.41 -29.36 -9.09
C THR A 204 -16.13 -30.39 -8.00
N GLU A 205 -14.90 -30.48 -7.50
CA GLU A 205 -14.50 -31.35 -6.40
C GLU A 205 -14.52 -30.65 -5.03
N MET A 206 -14.95 -29.39 -4.96
CA MET A 206 -15.12 -28.71 -3.67
C MET A 206 -16.12 -29.47 -2.80
N GLU A 207 -15.77 -29.67 -1.53
CA GLU A 207 -16.66 -30.33 -0.58
C GLU A 207 -17.97 -29.54 -0.44
N ALA A 208 -19.10 -30.24 -0.55
CA ALA A 208 -20.41 -29.62 -0.42
C ALA A 208 -20.58 -28.95 0.96
N ALA A 209 -21.35 -27.86 1.00
CA ALA A 209 -21.56 -27.05 2.20
C ALA A 209 -20.27 -26.42 2.77
N THR A 210 -19.23 -26.22 1.95
CA THR A 210 -18.03 -25.46 2.34
C THR A 210 -17.88 -24.14 1.57
N TYR A 211 -17.08 -23.23 2.10
CA TYR A 211 -16.68 -21.99 1.44
C TYR A 211 -15.23 -21.61 1.77
N THR A 212 -14.63 -20.79 0.92
CA THR A 212 -13.30 -20.20 1.16
C THR A 212 -13.24 -18.79 0.59
N PHE A 213 -12.27 -18.01 1.06
CA PHE A 213 -11.98 -16.66 0.54
C PHE A 213 -10.61 -16.64 -0.11
N ARG A 214 -10.41 -15.73 -1.08
CA ARG A 214 -9.11 -15.49 -1.72
C ARG A 214 -8.48 -16.74 -2.37
N MET A 215 -9.29 -17.66 -2.87
CA MET A 215 -8.78 -18.81 -3.57
C MET A 215 -8.24 -18.41 -4.95
N ASN A 216 -6.96 -18.69 -5.19
CA ASN A 216 -6.36 -18.51 -6.50
C ASN A 216 -6.85 -19.61 -7.44
N LEU A 217 -7.41 -19.20 -8.58
CA LEU A 217 -7.87 -20.11 -9.64
C LEU A 217 -6.81 -20.19 -10.73
N ALA A 218 -6.39 -21.40 -11.08
CA ALA A 218 -5.53 -21.61 -12.24
C ALA A 218 -6.34 -21.33 -13.52
N VAL A 219 -5.97 -20.30 -14.25
CA VAL A 219 -6.61 -19.96 -15.53
C VAL A 219 -5.79 -20.57 -16.66
N GLY A 220 -6.36 -21.52 -17.41
CA GLY A 220 -5.68 -22.16 -18.55
C GLY A 220 -5.68 -21.31 -19.81
N LYS A 221 -4.85 -21.65 -20.81
CA LYS A 221 -4.80 -20.99 -22.14
C LYS A 221 -6.14 -20.93 -22.88
N ALA A 222 -7.10 -21.79 -22.53
CA ALA A 222 -8.39 -21.94 -23.19
C ALA A 222 -9.51 -21.03 -22.64
N LEU A 223 -9.39 -20.54 -21.40
CA LEU A 223 -10.41 -19.68 -20.77
C LEU A 223 -9.80 -18.30 -20.51
N LYS A 224 -9.99 -17.37 -21.45
CA LYS A 224 -9.68 -15.96 -21.22
C LYS A 224 -10.67 -15.42 -20.19
N VAL A 225 -10.22 -15.24 -18.96
CA VAL A 225 -10.96 -14.44 -17.98
C VAL A 225 -10.37 -13.04 -18.07
N ASN A 226 -11.17 -12.08 -18.56
CA ASN A 226 -10.86 -10.67 -18.35
C ASN A 226 -11.06 -10.39 -16.86
N ILE A 227 -9.97 -10.18 -16.14
CA ILE A 227 -9.97 -9.56 -14.81
C ILE A 227 -9.73 -8.08 -15.01
#